data_AF-A0A7H8QBX8-F1
#
_entry.id   AF-A0A7H8QBX8-F1
#
_cell.length_a   1.000
_cell.length_b   1.000
_cell.length_c   1.000
_cell.angle_alpha   90.00
_cell.angle_beta   90.00
_cell.angle_gamma   90.00
#
_symmetry.space_group_name_H-M   'P 1'
#
loop_
_entity.id
_entity.type
_entity.pdbx_description
1 polymer ?
#
loop_
_entity_poly.entity_id
_entity_poly.type
_entity_poly.pdbx_seq_one_letter_code
_entity_poly.pdbx_strand_id
1 'polypeptide(L)'
;MRGIVLLLMLGFTFLMFNDFFPETLPGLKVSKWIVLLLILVLFTCISVLADKEQEERRTLKWTLFSSLYLLFVVIGMSVLGGHSTSGISLDNPIVWVLLLVSLFQISIQLKRRNSKKSQEL
;
A
#
# COMPACT_ATOMS: atom_id res chain seq x y z
N MET A 1 -10.50 -7.76 11.67
CA MET A 1 -10.17 -7.04 10.42
C MET A 1 -8.67 -7.00 10.11
N ARG A 2 -7.77 -6.86 11.11
CA ARG A 2 -6.31 -6.92 10.88
C ARG A 2 -5.82 -8.17 10.13
N GLY A 3 -6.38 -9.34 10.42
CA GLY A 3 -6.04 -10.58 9.70
C GLY A 3 -6.35 -10.57 8.20
N ILE A 4 -7.43 -9.90 7.78
CA ILE A 4 -7.76 -9.72 6.37
C ILE A 4 -6.73 -8.83 5.67
N VAL A 5 -6.27 -7.75 6.33
CA VAL A 5 -5.23 -6.87 5.78
C VAL A 5 -3.91 -7.63 5.59
N LEU A 6 -3.52 -8.48 6.54
CA LEU A 6 -2.34 -9.34 6.41
C LEU A 6 -2.47 -10.34 5.26
N LEU A 7 -3.64 -10.95 5.09
CA LEU A 7 -3.90 -11.88 4.00
C LEU A 7 -3.87 -11.17 2.63
N LEU A 8 -4.39 -9.94 2.55
CA LEU A 8 -4.28 -9.08 1.37
C LEU A 8 -2.84 -8.68 1.07
N MET A 9 -2.01 -8.39 2.08
CA MET A 9 -0.58 -8.11 1.91
C MET A 9 0.20 -9.32 1.37
N LEU A 10 -0.09 -10.51 1.89
CA LEU A 10 0.47 -11.76 1.37
C LEU A 10 0.06 -11.98 -0.09
N GLY A 11 -1.23 -11.83 -0.40
CA GLY A 11 -1.75 -11.91 -1.76
C GLY A 11 -1.11 -10.90 -2.70
N PHE A 12 -0.92 -9.65 -2.25
CA PHE A 12 -0.23 -8.60 -3.01
C PHE A 12 1.22 -8.97 -3.30
N THR A 13 1.94 -9.51 -2.33
CA THR A 13 3.34 -9.93 -2.49
C THR A 13 3.46 -11.06 -3.51
N PHE A 14 2.56 -12.05 -3.43
CA PHE A 14 2.50 -13.15 -4.39
C PHE A 14 2.14 -12.66 -5.80
N LEU A 15 1.20 -11.72 -5.91
CA LEU A 15 0.80 -11.14 -7.18
C LEU A 15 1.93 -10.33 -7.83
N MET A 16 2.63 -9.50 -7.04
CA MET A 16 3.79 -8.75 -7.51
C MET A 16 4.94 -9.66 -7.91
N PHE A 17 5.18 -10.75 -7.16
CA PHE A 17 6.19 -11.74 -7.54
C PHE A 17 5.89 -12.34 -8.92
N ASN A 18 4.63 -12.73 -9.18
CA ASN A 18 4.20 -13.22 -10.48
C ASN A 18 4.31 -12.17 -11.60
N ASP A 19 4.01 -10.90 -11.29
CA ASP A 19 4.08 -9.82 -12.28
C ASP A 19 5.51 -9.45 -12.67
N PHE A 20 6.44 -9.51 -11.72
CA PHE A 20 7.85 -9.18 -11.89
C PHE A 20 8.71 -10.34 -12.41
N PHE A 21 8.30 -11.58 -12.13
CA PHE A 21 8.99 -12.80 -12.56
C PHE A 21 8.04 -13.70 -13.37
N PRO A 22 7.60 -13.26 -14.56
CA PRO A 22 6.66 -14.02 -15.39
C PRO A 22 7.21 -15.39 -15.83
N GLU A 23 8.54 -15.57 -15.80
CA GLU A 23 9.20 -16.84 -16.11
C GLU A 23 8.95 -17.93 -15.04
N THR A 24 8.59 -17.55 -13.81
CA THR A 24 8.40 -18.52 -12.71
C THR A 24 7.07 -19.27 -12.82
N LEU A 25 6.03 -18.65 -13.38
CA LEU A 25 4.69 -19.21 -13.53
C LEU A 25 4.15 -18.93 -14.95
N PRO A 26 4.63 -19.69 -15.96
CA PRO A 26 4.20 -19.52 -17.34
C PRO A 26 2.69 -19.79 -17.47
N GLY A 27 1.92 -18.77 -17.83
CA GLY A 27 0.47 -18.82 -18.04
C GLY A 27 -0.36 -17.90 -17.13
N LEU A 28 0.21 -17.43 -16.02
CA LEU A 28 -0.44 -16.48 -15.11
C LEU A 28 -0.11 -15.03 -15.50
N LYS A 29 -0.80 -14.52 -16.54
CA LYS A 29 -0.62 -13.14 -16.99
C LYS A 29 -1.33 -12.19 -16.03
N VAL A 30 -0.56 -11.51 -15.18
CA VAL A 30 -1.11 -10.53 -14.23
C VAL A 30 -1.59 -9.28 -14.99
N SER A 31 -2.89 -9.01 -14.92
CA SER A 31 -3.48 -7.82 -15.52
C SER A 31 -3.30 -6.61 -14.60
N LYS A 32 -2.94 -5.45 -15.18
CA LYS A 32 -2.81 -4.15 -14.49
C LYS A 32 -4.04 -3.82 -13.64
N TRP A 33 -5.23 -4.18 -14.15
CA TRP A 33 -6.51 -3.93 -13.48
C TRP A 33 -6.66 -4.69 -12.16
N ILE A 34 -6.12 -5.91 -12.08
CA ILE A 34 -6.17 -6.74 -10.86
C ILE A 34 -5.27 -6.11 -9.79
N VAL A 35 -4.07 -5.66 -10.17
CA VAL A 35 -3.15 -4.99 -9.25
C VAL A 35 -3.76 -3.68 -8.73
N LEU A 36 -4.35 -2.87 -9.62
CA LEU A 36 -4.99 -1.61 -9.25
C LEU A 36 -6.20 -1.82 -8.32
N LEU A 37 -7.04 -2.82 -8.61
CA LEU A 37 -8.16 -3.20 -7.76
C LEU A 37 -7.68 -3.67 -6.38
N LEU A 38 -6.61 -4.46 -6.32
CA LEU A 38 -6.03 -4.91 -5.06
C LEU A 38 -5.50 -3.75 -4.22
N ILE A 39 -4.80 -2.79 -4.84
CA ILE A 39 -4.34 -1.56 -4.18
C ILE A 39 -5.53 -0.75 -3.63
N LEU A 40 -6.59 -0.58 -4.42
CA LEU A 40 -7.81 0.14 -4.01
C LEU A 40 -8.47 -0.54 -2.80
N VAL A 41 -8.58 -1.87 -2.81
CA VAL A 41 -9.15 -2.65 -1.70
C VAL A 41 -8.29 -2.51 -0.44
N LEU A 42 -6.96 -2.59 -0.58
CA LEU A 42 -6.02 -2.41 0.52
C LEU A 42 -6.17 -1.01 1.13
N PHE A 43 -6.21 0.02 0.29
CA PHE A 43 -6.35 1.41 0.72
C PHE A 43 -7.68 1.64 1.44
N THR A 44 -8.79 1.17 0.87
CA THR A 44 -10.13 1.28 1.49
C THR A 44 -10.18 0.52 2.82
N CYS A 45 -9.60 -0.68 2.89
CA CYS A 45 -9.57 -1.46 4.13
C CYS A 45 -8.77 -0.76 5.23
N ILE A 46 -7.62 -0.17 4.89
CA ILE A 46 -6.81 0.62 5.83
C ILE A 46 -7.59 1.86 6.31
N SER A 47 -8.21 2.62 5.40
CA SER A 47 -8.99 3.81 5.77
C SER A 47 -10.21 3.48 6.64
N VAL A 48 -10.93 2.39 6.34
CA VAL A 48 -12.08 1.95 7.15
C VAL A 48 -11.64 1.44 8.53
N LEU A 49 -10.50 0.76 8.63
CA LEU A 49 -9.93 0.38 9.93
C LEU A 49 -9.53 1.60 10.75
N ALA A 50 -9.01 2.62 10.06
CA ALA A 50 -8.55 3.84 10.69
C ALA A 50 -9.68 4.62 11.37
N ASP A 51 -10.88 4.59 10.79
CA ASP A 51 -12.07 5.25 11.32
C ASP A 51 -12.69 4.50 12.52
N LYS A 52 -12.51 3.17 12.59
CA LYS A 52 -13.09 2.33 13.65
C LYS A 52 -12.26 2.23 14.93
N GLU A 53 -10.95 2.43 14.88
CA GLU A 53 -10.12 2.46 16.09
C GLU A 53 -10.12 3.87 16.69
N GLN A 54 -10.73 4.03 17.88
CA GLN A 54 -10.63 5.25 18.71
C GLN A 54 -9.18 5.62 19.06
N GLU A 55 -8.25 4.66 18.95
CA GLU A 55 -6.83 4.83 19.27
C GLU A 55 -6.05 5.33 18.04
N GLU A 56 -6.26 6.59 17.70
CA GLU A 56 -5.70 7.28 16.53
C GLU A 56 -4.16 7.13 16.39
N ARG A 57 -3.41 6.89 17.49
CA ARG A 57 -1.94 6.66 17.43
C ARG A 57 -1.61 5.32 16.81
N ARG A 58 -2.40 4.29 17.11
CA ARG A 58 -2.18 2.92 16.65
C ARG A 58 -2.57 2.77 15.19
N THR A 59 -3.66 3.45 14.82
CA THR A 59 -4.12 3.64 13.44
C THR A 59 -3.06 4.26 12.54
N LEU A 60 -2.46 5.38 12.94
CA LEU A 60 -1.44 6.06 12.14
C LEU A 60 -0.19 5.20 11.92
N LYS A 61 0.29 4.53 12.97
CA LYS A 61 1.42 3.59 12.88
C LYS A 61 1.10 2.45 11.91
N TRP A 62 -0.13 1.92 11.94
CA TRP A 62 -0.57 0.84 11.07
C TRP A 62 -0.65 1.26 9.60
N THR A 63 -1.22 2.44 9.33
CA THR A 63 -1.27 3.01 7.97
C THR A 63 0.13 3.24 7.43
N LEU A 64 1.02 3.83 8.22
CA LEU A 64 2.42 4.07 7.83
C LEU A 64 3.15 2.76 7.54
N PHE A 65 3.03 1.78 8.44
CA PHE A 65 3.65 0.45 8.28
C PHE A 65 3.17 -0.24 7.01
N SER A 66 1.87 -0.17 6.71
CA SER A 66 1.27 -0.81 5.53
C SER A 66 1.74 -0.16 4.23
N SER A 67 1.79 1.17 4.18
CA SER A 67 2.34 1.89 3.02
C SER A 67 3.82 1.60 2.80
N LEU A 68 4.63 1.57 3.88
CA LEU A 68 6.04 1.22 3.78
C LEU A 68 6.23 -0.22 3.29
N TYR A 69 5.42 -1.16 3.77
CA TYR A 69 5.48 -2.55 3.35
C TYR A 69 5.22 -2.69 1.84
N LEU A 70 4.16 -2.07 1.33
CA LEU A 70 3.83 -2.09 -0.11
C LEU A 70 5.00 -1.56 -0.95
N LEU A 71 5.57 -0.42 -0.54
CA LEU A 71 6.77 0.16 -1.15
C LEU A 71 7.95 -0.81 -1.14
N PHE A 72 8.23 -1.42 0.01
CA PHE A 72 9.34 -2.33 0.18
C PHE A 72 9.21 -3.57 -0.71
N VAL A 73 8.00 -4.09 -0.88
CA VAL A 73 7.72 -5.19 -1.83
C VAL A 73 8.03 -4.75 -3.25
N VAL A 74 7.52 -3.58 -3.70
CA VAL A 74 7.78 -3.10 -5.07
C VAL A 74 9.27 -2.88 -5.31
N ILE A 75 9.95 -2.20 -4.38
CA ILE A 75 11.40 -1.94 -4.46
C ILE A 75 12.19 -3.24 -4.44
N GLY A 76 11.86 -4.16 -3.54
CA GLY A 76 12.52 -5.46 -3.43
C GLY A 76 12.41 -6.26 -4.73
N MET A 77 11.21 -6.33 -5.32
CA MET A 77 11.02 -7.02 -6.60
C MET A 77 11.77 -6.33 -7.75
N SER A 78 11.82 -5.00 -7.78
CA SER A 78 12.62 -4.25 -8.77
C SER A 78 14.13 -4.49 -8.62
N VAL A 79 14.66 -4.48 -7.39
CA VAL A 79 16.11 -4.68 -7.14
C VAL A 79 16.54 -6.13 -7.42
N LEU A 80 15.65 -7.10 -7.21
CA LEU A 80 15.87 -8.51 -7.54
C LEU A 80 15.94 -8.79 -9.05
N GLY A 81 15.88 -7.75 -9.90
CA GLY A 81 15.97 -7.88 -11.36
C GLY A 81 14.63 -8.21 -12.02
N GLY A 82 13.53 -8.13 -11.28
CA GLY A 82 12.20 -8.36 -11.83
C GLY A 82 11.77 -7.21 -12.74
N HIS A 83 11.23 -7.55 -13.90
CA HIS A 83 10.65 -6.61 -14.84
C HIS A 83 9.12 -6.72 -14.77
N SER A 84 8.46 -5.68 -14.26
CA SER A 84 6.99 -5.67 -14.17
C SER A 84 6.37 -5.77 -15.57
N THR A 85 5.68 -6.87 -15.83
CA THR A 85 4.96 -7.12 -17.08
C THR A 85 3.74 -6.21 -17.21
N SER A 86 3.09 -5.92 -16.09
CA SER A 86 2.00 -4.96 -15.98
C SER A 86 2.50 -3.50 -16.07
N GLY A 87 3.81 -3.25 -16.04
CA GLY A 87 4.37 -1.91 -16.07
C GLY A 87 4.07 -1.08 -14.82
N ILE A 88 3.74 -1.73 -13.70
CA ILE A 88 3.69 -1.11 -12.37
C ILE A 88 5.05 -1.39 -11.72
N SER A 89 6.04 -0.64 -12.15
CA SER A 89 7.42 -0.64 -11.63
C SER A 89 7.74 0.72 -11.00
N LEU A 90 8.91 0.83 -10.36
CA LEU A 90 9.44 2.11 -9.87
C LEU A 90 9.57 3.18 -10.97
N ASP A 91 9.62 2.75 -12.23
CA ASP A 91 9.65 3.63 -13.40
C ASP A 91 8.28 4.26 -13.69
N ASN A 92 7.19 3.68 -13.16
CA ASN A 92 5.85 4.18 -13.43
C ASN A 92 5.50 5.36 -12.51
N PRO A 93 5.19 6.56 -13.06
CA PRO A 93 4.84 7.74 -12.29
C PRO A 93 3.60 7.54 -11.41
N ILE A 94 2.70 6.61 -11.75
CA ILE A 94 1.50 6.30 -10.96
C ILE A 94 1.85 5.81 -9.55
N VAL A 95 2.94 5.04 -9.40
CA VAL A 95 3.39 4.54 -8.09
C VAL A 95 3.78 5.70 -7.19
N TRP A 96 4.49 6.68 -7.73
CA TRP A 96 4.91 7.89 -7.02
C TRP A 96 3.74 8.80 -6.64
N VAL A 97 2.74 8.91 -7.52
CA VAL A 97 1.50 9.67 -7.21
C VAL A 97 0.73 9.03 -6.06
N LEU A 98 0.55 7.70 -6.07
CA LEU A 98 -0.08 6.96 -4.96
C LEU A 98 0.66 7.15 -3.63
N LEU A 99 1.99 7.16 -3.69
CA LEU A 99 2.87 7.40 -2.56
C LEU A 99 2.68 8.81 -1.99
N LEU A 100 2.67 9.83 -2.86
CA LEU A 100 2.41 11.22 -2.49
C LEU A 100 1.02 11.40 -1.87
N VAL A 101 -0.01 10.76 -2.42
CA VAL A 101 -1.37 10.79 -1.85
C VAL A 101 -1.40 10.16 -0.45
N SER A 102 -0.70 9.05 -0.24
CA SER A 102 -0.58 8.42 1.08
C SER A 102 0.12 9.33 2.08
N LEU A 103 1.25 9.94 1.70
CA LEU A 103 1.98 10.91 2.54
C LEU A 103 1.14 12.15 2.83
N PHE A 104 0.36 12.62 1.85
CA PHE A 104 -0.52 13.77 2.01
C PHE A 104 -1.65 13.48 3.00
N GLN A 105 -2.29 12.30 2.93
CA GLN A 105 -3.28 11.88 3.92
C GLN A 105 -2.69 11.81 5.33
N ILE A 106 -1.49 11.24 5.48
CA ILE A 106 -0.79 11.18 6.77
C ILE A 106 -0.52 12.60 7.29
N SER A 107 -0.08 13.51 6.41
CA SER A 107 0.19 14.92 6.75
C SER A 107 -1.08 15.66 7.20
N ILE A 108 -2.21 15.42 6.54
CA ILE A 108 -3.51 15.98 6.95
C ILE A 108 -3.91 15.44 8.33
N GLN A 109 -3.76 14.14 8.56
CA GLN A 109 -4.09 13.53 9.85
C GLN A 109 -3.20 14.06 10.99
N LEU A 110 -1.89 14.24 10.73
CA LEU A 110 -0.95 14.86 11.66
C LEU A 110 -1.31 16.33 11.97
N LYS A 111 -1.72 17.11 10.95
CA LYS A 111 -2.13 18.51 11.13
C LYS A 111 -3.41 18.62 11.96
N ARG A 112 -4.40 17.76 11.71
CA ARG A 112 -5.64 17.69 12.52
C ARG A 112 -5.35 17.39 13.99
N ARG A 113 -4.33 16.57 14.24
CA ARG A 113 -3.87 16.25 15.60
C ARG A 113 -3.33 17.45 16.36
N ASN A 114 -2.46 18.23 15.73
CA ASN A 114 -1.88 19.40 16.38
C ASN A 114 -2.96 20.46 16.69
N SER A 115 -3.98 20.57 15.85
CA SER A 115 -5.09 21.50 16.08
C SER A 115 -6.01 21.08 17.23
N LYS A 116 -6.23 19.76 17.46
CA LYS A 116 -7.00 19.28 18.62
C LYS A 116 -6.21 19.45 19.92
N LYS A 117 -4.90 19.19 19.89
CA LYS A 117 -4.03 19.32 21.07
C LYS A 117 -3.89 20.77 21.58
N SER A 118 -4.06 21.77 20.71
CA SER A 118 -4.09 23.19 21.08
C SER A 118 -5.44 23.69 21.61
N GLN A 119 -6.52 22.89 21.54
CA GLN A 119 -7.82 23.25 22.13
C GLN A 119 -8.05 22.62 23.51
N GLU A 120 -7.17 21.71 23.94
CA GLU A 120 -7.19 21.08 25.27
C GLU A 120 -6.16 21.70 26.24
N LEU A 121 -5.41 22.72 25.82
CA LEU A 121 -4.49 23.54 26.62
C LEU A 121 -5.13 24.90 26.90
#